data_AF-A0A3L7YDQ5-F1
#
_entry.id   AF-A0A3L7YDQ5-F1
#
_cell.length_a   1.000
_cell.length_b   1.000
_cell.length_c   1.000
_cell.angle_alpha   90.00
_cell.angle_beta   90.00
_cell.angle_gamma   90.00
#
_symmetry.space_group_name_H-M   'P 1'
#
loop_
_entity.id
_entity.type
_entity.pdbx_description
1 polymer ?
#
loop_
_entity_poly.entity_id
_entity_poly.type
_entity_poly.pdbx_seq_one_letter_code
_entity_poly.pdbx_strand_id
1 'polypeptide(L)'
;VAWMKNRGQRNTRETSTLKWFATEAAFEAANNAIQVHGSYGYSDEYDVERYMRNARVTTIYEGTSEIQQLMQAGIALGYRTDGALRCELPAFDAAAWQAER
;
A
#
# COMPACT_ATOMS: atom_id res chain seq x y z
N VAL A 1 7.89 -0.25 -5.36
CA VAL A 1 8.85 -0.34 -4.24
C VAL A 1 9.53 -1.70 -4.06
N ALA A 2 8.96 -2.80 -4.58
CA ALA A 2 9.57 -4.13 -4.46
C ALA A 2 11.00 -4.21 -5.04
N TRP A 3 11.23 -3.58 -6.21
CA TRP A 3 12.57 -3.54 -6.81
C TRP A 3 13.62 -2.85 -5.91
N MET A 4 13.27 -1.72 -5.27
CA MET A 4 14.16 -1.04 -4.32
C MET A 4 14.51 -1.95 -3.14
N LYS A 5 13.50 -2.65 -2.60
CA LYS A 5 13.70 -3.64 -1.53
C LYS A 5 14.66 -4.74 -1.96
N ASN A 6 14.50 -5.29 -3.16
CA ASN A 6 15.39 -6.32 -3.70
C ASN A 6 16.83 -5.81 -3.90
N ARG A 7 17.03 -4.51 -4.07
CA ARG A 7 18.37 -3.90 -4.16
C ARG A 7 18.97 -3.52 -2.81
N GLY A 8 18.31 -3.83 -1.69
CA GLY A 8 18.75 -3.40 -0.35
C GLY A 8 18.62 -1.89 -0.12
N GLN A 9 17.87 -1.18 -0.98
CA GLN A 9 17.69 0.25 -0.85
C GLN A 9 16.60 0.55 0.17
N ARG A 10 16.85 1.53 1.05
CA ARG A 10 15.80 2.09 1.91
C ARG A 10 14.66 2.60 1.06
N ASN A 11 13.45 2.17 1.39
CA ASN A 11 12.23 2.50 0.64
C ASN A 11 11.06 2.89 1.56
N THR A 12 11.33 3.37 2.77
CA THR A 12 10.30 3.67 3.79
C THR A 12 9.29 4.70 3.28
N ARG A 13 9.79 5.78 2.66
CA ARG A 13 8.97 6.89 2.16
C ARG A 13 8.12 6.43 0.98
N GLU A 14 8.77 5.77 0.03
CA GLU A 14 8.17 5.28 -1.20
C GLU A 14 7.12 4.21 -0.90
N THR A 15 7.34 3.37 0.12
CA THR A 15 6.37 2.35 0.55
C THR A 15 5.14 2.98 1.18
N SER A 16 5.33 4.02 2.01
CA SER A 16 4.22 4.81 2.57
C SER A 16 3.40 5.49 1.46
N THR A 17 4.06 6.16 0.52
CA THR A 17 3.39 6.78 -0.63
C THR A 17 2.67 5.76 -1.50
N LEU A 18 3.31 4.62 -1.79
CA LEU A 18 2.69 3.54 -2.57
C LEU A 18 1.44 3.01 -1.87
N LYS A 19 1.51 2.74 -0.56
CA LYS A 19 0.37 2.22 0.20
C LYS A 19 -0.81 3.17 0.05
N TRP A 20 -0.61 4.45 0.36
CA TRP A 20 -1.65 5.46 0.25
C TRP A 20 -2.29 5.47 -1.15
N PHE A 21 -1.46 5.61 -2.18
CA PHE A 21 -1.95 5.68 -3.56
C PHE A 21 -2.69 4.41 -3.98
N ALA A 22 -2.10 3.24 -3.74
CA ALA A 22 -2.65 1.97 -4.20
C ALA A 22 -3.96 1.60 -3.50
N THR A 23 -4.08 1.88 -2.20
CA THR A 23 -5.30 1.54 -1.44
C THR A 23 -6.46 2.46 -1.78
N GLU A 24 -6.20 3.76 -1.97
CA GLU A 24 -7.24 4.70 -2.41
C GLU A 24 -7.71 4.36 -3.83
N ALA A 25 -6.78 4.10 -4.75
CA ALA A 25 -7.11 3.71 -6.13
C ALA A 25 -7.90 2.38 -6.18
N ALA A 26 -7.54 1.41 -5.34
CA ALA A 26 -8.27 0.14 -5.25
C ALA A 26 -9.70 0.35 -4.73
N PHE A 27 -9.89 1.19 -3.71
CA PHE A 27 -11.21 1.50 -3.20
C PHE A 27 -12.06 2.27 -4.22
N GLU A 28 -11.48 3.25 -4.91
CA GLU A 28 -12.16 4.01 -5.97
C GLU A 28 -12.60 3.08 -7.12
N ALA A 29 -11.70 2.21 -7.60
CA ALA A 29 -12.01 1.25 -8.65
C ALA A 29 -13.15 0.30 -8.24
N ALA A 30 -13.11 -0.23 -7.02
CA ALA A 30 -14.17 -1.10 -6.51
C ALA A 30 -15.49 -0.35 -6.33
N ASN A 31 -15.46 0.89 -5.85
CA ASN A 31 -16.65 1.73 -5.69
C ASN A 31 -17.28 2.09 -7.05
N ASN A 32 -16.46 2.37 -8.06
CA ASN A 32 -16.94 2.57 -9.43
C ASN A 32 -17.57 1.29 -9.99
N ALA A 33 -17.03 0.11 -9.67
CA ALA A 33 -17.64 -1.16 -10.05
C ALA A 33 -19.03 -1.36 -9.41
N ILE A 34 -19.23 -0.97 -8.14
CA ILE A 34 -20.57 -0.95 -7.51
C ILE A 34 -21.53 -0.10 -8.34
N GLN A 35 -21.11 1.11 -8.72
CA GLN A 35 -21.94 2.04 -9.49
C GLN A 35 -22.35 1.46 -10.85
N VAL A 36 -21.45 0.74 -11.54
CA VAL A 36 -21.75 0.06 -12.82
C VAL A 36 -22.82 -1.03 -12.65
N HIS A 37 -22.82 -1.74 -11.52
CA HIS A 37 -23.79 -2.81 -11.23
C HIS A 37 -25.12 -2.28 -10.67
N GLY A 38 -25.23 -0.98 -10.36
CA GLY A 38 -26.43 -0.37 -9.80
C GLY A 38 -26.84 -1.02 -8.47
N SER A 39 -28.12 -1.32 -8.29
CA SER A 39 -28.62 -1.96 -7.06
C SER A 39 -28.04 -3.36 -6.84
N TYR A 40 -27.75 -4.11 -7.92
CA TYR A 40 -27.11 -5.42 -7.83
C TYR A 40 -25.69 -5.34 -7.28
N GLY A 41 -25.04 -4.17 -7.37
CA GLY A 41 -23.73 -3.94 -6.76
C GLY A 41 -23.71 -4.04 -5.24
N TYR A 42 -24.87 -3.93 -4.58
CA TYR A 42 -25.00 -4.09 -3.12
C TYR A 42 -25.57 -5.46 -2.70
N SER A 43 -25.91 -6.30 -3.68
CA SER A 43 -26.40 -7.66 -3.44
C SER A 43 -25.23 -8.65 -3.41
N ASP A 44 -25.36 -9.74 -2.65
CA ASP A 44 -24.42 -10.87 -2.64
C ASP A 44 -24.58 -11.79 -3.88
N GLU A 45 -25.38 -11.36 -4.85
CA GLU A 45 -25.53 -12.07 -6.13
C GLU A 45 -24.27 -11.95 -7.01
N TYR A 46 -23.52 -10.85 -6.87
CA TYR A 46 -22.25 -10.63 -7.56
C TYR A 46 -21.16 -10.24 -6.57
N ASP A 47 -19.95 -10.76 -6.80
CA ASP A 47 -18.78 -10.57 -5.91
C ASP A 47 -18.29 -9.11 -5.77
N VAL A 48 -18.85 -8.17 -6.53
CA VAL A 48 -18.42 -6.76 -6.56
C VAL A 48 -18.54 -6.08 -5.20
N GLU A 49 -19.58 -6.40 -4.44
CA GLU A 49 -19.76 -5.90 -3.08
C GLU A 49 -18.57 -6.31 -2.19
N ARG A 50 -18.14 -7.58 -2.33
CA ARG A 50 -17.09 -8.18 -1.50
C ARG A 50 -15.77 -7.52 -1.78
N TYR A 51 -15.49 -7.22 -3.05
CA TYR A 51 -14.31 -6.49 -3.46
C TYR A 51 -14.30 -5.06 -2.91
N MET A 52 -15.43 -4.35 -2.91
CA MET A 52 -15.51 -3.01 -2.31
C MET A 52 -15.26 -3.04 -0.80
N ARG A 53 -15.87 -3.98 -0.07
CA ARG A 53 -15.63 -4.16 1.38
C ARG A 53 -14.16 -4.47 1.67
N ASN A 54 -13.56 -5.38 0.90
CA ASN A 54 -12.16 -5.75 1.04
C ASN A 54 -11.22 -4.59 0.67
N ALA A 55 -11.54 -3.78 -0.33
CA ALA A 55 -10.72 -2.63 -0.69
C ALA A 55 -10.76 -1.55 0.41
N ARG A 56 -11.94 -1.32 1.01
CA ARG A 56 -12.12 -0.29 2.05
C ARG A 56 -11.26 -0.51 3.28
N VAL A 57 -11.04 -1.76 3.70
CA VAL A 57 -10.26 -2.02 4.91
C VAL A 57 -8.77 -1.66 4.73
N THR A 58 -8.27 -1.74 3.49
CA THR A 58 -6.85 -1.50 3.18
C THR A 58 -6.43 -0.04 3.37
N THR A 59 -7.37 0.91 3.29
CA THR A 59 -7.15 2.34 3.53
C THR A 59 -7.06 2.69 5.02
N ILE A 60 -7.36 1.73 5.92
CA ILE A 60 -7.42 1.93 7.37
C ILE A 60 -6.29 1.18 8.08
N TYR A 61 -6.11 -0.10 7.77
CA TYR A 61 -5.11 -0.93 8.47
C TYR A 61 -3.69 -0.62 8.05
N GLU A 62 -2.72 -0.89 8.93
CA GLU A 62 -1.28 -0.64 8.71
C GLU A 62 -0.96 0.85 8.42
N GLY A 63 -1.79 1.74 8.99
CA GLY A 63 -1.72 3.19 8.83
C GLY A 63 -2.76 3.70 7.85
N THR A 64 -3.66 4.55 8.34
CA THR A 64 -4.75 5.13 7.54
C THR A 64 -4.23 6.04 6.44
N SER A 65 -5.04 6.27 5.40
CA SER A 65 -4.70 7.19 4.30
C SER A 65 -4.31 8.59 4.80
N GLU A 66 -4.96 9.13 5.83
CA GLU A 66 -4.62 10.42 6.44
C GLU A 66 -3.27 10.38 7.15
N ILE A 67 -2.95 9.29 7.85
CA ILE A 67 -1.65 9.13 8.48
C ILE A 67 -0.56 9.05 7.42
N GLN A 68 -0.76 8.30 6.33
CA GLN A 68 0.20 8.29 5.22
C GLN A 68 0.40 9.70 4.65
N GLN A 69 -0.67 10.44 4.42
CA GLN A 69 -0.61 11.84 3.96
C GLN A 69 0.16 12.74 4.91
N LEU A 70 -0.11 12.67 6.22
CA LEU A 70 0.60 13.46 7.23
C LEU A 70 2.10 13.13 7.28
N MET A 71 2.47 11.86 7.08
CA MET A 71 3.88 11.47 6.98
C MET A 71 4.55 12.12 5.77
N GLN A 72 3.91 12.08 4.60
CA GLN A 72 4.45 12.71 3.38
C GLN A 72 4.50 14.23 3.51
N ALA A 73 3.47 14.86 4.08
CA ALA A 73 3.43 16.29 4.35
C ALA A 73 4.57 16.72 5.29
N GLY A 74 4.81 15.96 6.36
CA GLY A 74 5.93 16.22 7.27
C GLY A 74 7.29 16.18 6.58
N ILE A 75 7.48 15.25 5.64
CA ILE A 75 8.72 15.16 4.84
C ILE A 75 8.81 16.33 3.86
N ALA A 76 7.73 16.63 3.13
CA ALA A 76 7.69 17.69 2.13
C ALA A 76 7.92 19.09 2.73
N LEU A 77 7.41 19.33 3.95
CA LEU A 77 7.59 20.59 4.69
C LEU A 77 8.88 20.64 5.51
N GLY A 78 9.70 19.58 5.50
CA GLY A 78 10.94 19.52 6.27
C GLY A 78 10.76 19.32 7.78
N TYR A 79 9.54 19.10 8.27
CA TYR A 79 9.26 18.78 9.67
C TYR A 79 9.65 17.36 10.07
N ARG A 80 9.85 16.47 9.10
CA ARG A 80 10.33 15.10 9.30
C ARG A 80 11.49 14.79 8.36
N THR A 81 12.52 14.16 8.92
CA THR A 81 13.67 13.65 8.18
C THR A 81 13.89 12.17 8.49
N ASP A 82 14.60 11.50 7.59
CA ASP A 82 14.89 10.08 7.75
C ASP A 82 16.02 9.89 8.77
N GLY A 83 15.69 9.31 9.92
CA GLY A 83 16.70 8.90 10.90
C GLY A 83 17.58 7.76 10.41
N ALA A 84 18.71 7.52 11.07
CA ALA A 84 19.60 6.40 10.78
C ALA A 84 18.86 5.05 10.94
N LEU A 85 19.13 4.10 10.05
CA LEU A 85 18.56 2.76 10.15
C LEU A 85 19.31 1.95 11.21
N ARG A 86 18.58 1.11 11.96
CA ARG A 86 19.19 0.17 12.91
C ARG A 86 20.01 -0.91 12.19
N CYS A 87 19.52 -1.37 11.04
CA CYS A 87 20.20 -2.28 10.15
C CYS A 87 19.92 -1.87 8.70
N GLU A 88 20.90 -2.06 7.82
CA GLU A 88 20.68 -1.92 6.39
C GLU A 88 19.82 -3.07 5.87
N LEU A 89 19.05 -2.80 4.83
CA LEU A 89 18.22 -3.81 4.20
C LEU A 89 19.12 -4.71 3.34
N PRO A 90 19.11 -6.04 3.56
CA PRO A 90 19.87 -6.94 2.69
C PRO A 90 19.30 -6.87 1.27
N ALA A 91 20.19 -6.86 0.27
CA ALA A 91 19.78 -7.09 -1.11
C ALA A 91 19.32 -8.55 -1.27
N PHE A 92 18.42 -8.77 -2.21
CA PHE A 92 17.99 -10.11 -2.58
C PHE A 92 19.18 -10.89 -3.15
N ASP A 93 19.44 -12.07 -2.60
CA ASP A 93 20.43 -13.02 -3.09
C ASP A 93 19.73 -14.29 -3.56
N ALA A 94 19.82 -14.55 -4.86
CA ALA A 94 19.23 -15.74 -5.47
C ALA A 94 19.92 -17.03 -5.00
N ALA A 95 21.22 -17.01 -4.74
CA ALA A 95 21.96 -18.20 -4.31
C ALA A 95 21.56 -18.60 -2.88
N ALA A 96 21.49 -17.62 -1.97
CA ALA A 96 21.00 -17.84 -0.60
C ALA A 96 19.56 -18.38 -0.58
N TRP A 97 18.65 -17.80 -1.36
CA TRP A 97 17.25 -18.22 -1.36
C TRP A 97 17.04 -19.64 -1.92
N GLN A 98 17.81 -20.03 -2.93
CA GLN A 98 17.74 -21.39 -3.49
C GLN A 98 18.37 -22.44 -2.55
N ALA A 99 19.32 -22.05 -1.69
CA ALA A 99 19.92 -22.94 -0.71
C ALA A 99 18.99 -23.26 0.48
N GLU A 100 17.96 -22.45 0.72
CA GLU A 100 16.95 -22.64 1.77
C GLU A 100 15.76 -23.55 1.33
N ARG A 101 15.77 -24.04 0.08
CA ARG A 101 14.70 -24.85 -0.51
C ARG A 101 15.02 -26.34 -0.57
#